data_AF-A0AAW0BFN1-F1
#
_entry.id   AF-A0AAW0BFN1-F1
#
_cell.length_a   1.000
_cell.length_b   1.000
_cell.length_c   1.000
_cell.angle_alpha   90.00
_cell.angle_beta   90.00
_cell.angle_gamma   90.00
#
_symmetry.space_group_name_H-M   'P 1'
#
loop_
_entity.id
_entity.type
_entity.pdbx_description
1 polymer ?
#
loop_
_entity_poly.entity_id
_entity_poly.type
_entity_poly.pdbx_seq_one_letter_code
_entity_poly.pdbx_strand_id
1 'polypeptide(L)'
;MKKAPPAFTKRLSTFSLTSRRSASPTPTNASNQEAAGPENSDSAPLAPDTTWTCTKCEKPVKVGFAGQYNYDEHQKSEKCKKGEAALKKKRSEQKGATLFRSFFKKPAAKTSPTVPTPPLVRPLPRSPPVSRTSSPSPSVHAVSSRASSPNTMYEPASRITSPPDSPRASSPSETRPPSVLSLSQSIQHAEPERSHSVCPGIQLVFPPGQNHHTSYPFGMHSQITVPWDYFSEADGFFIRSTSCRKRVHGSESHLCKPCDELNRRNDLLHDTRQRIKDGIHENTPMIYFPIGHLIRRVRKKNDQLEALRLTKLNDDRVLAGKIAELDLHKQFMMAIATNDAPRISALVRAGINNGESIQAMLERFYRACVDVH
;
A
#
# COMPACT_ATOMS: atom_id res chain seq x y z
N MET A 1 -10.18 63.00 -18.67
CA MET A 1 -10.12 62.14 -17.47
C MET A 1 -9.58 60.77 -17.88
N LYS A 2 -8.29 60.49 -17.58
CA LYS A 2 -7.64 59.20 -17.90
C LYS A 2 -7.64 58.33 -16.63
N LYS A 3 -8.33 57.18 -16.66
CA LYS A 3 -8.34 56.19 -15.57
C LYS A 3 -7.11 55.28 -15.69
N ALA A 4 -6.31 55.21 -14.64
CA ALA A 4 -5.21 54.25 -14.50
C ALA A 4 -5.75 52.86 -14.10
N PRO A 5 -5.09 51.75 -14.51
CA PRO A 5 -5.45 50.41 -14.06
C PRO A 5 -4.80 50.05 -12.70
N PRO A 6 -5.39 49.11 -11.93
CA PRO A 6 -4.98 48.81 -10.57
C PRO A 6 -3.77 47.87 -10.49
N ALA A 7 -2.96 48.08 -9.46
CA ALA A 7 -1.76 47.32 -9.13
C ALA A 7 -2.09 45.91 -8.59
N PHE A 8 -1.41 44.91 -9.14
CA PHE A 8 -1.48 43.51 -8.71
C PHE A 8 -0.50 43.28 -7.55
N THR A 9 -1.02 43.10 -6.33
CA THR A 9 -0.20 42.72 -5.15
C THR A 9 -0.21 41.20 -4.98
N LYS A 10 0.96 40.57 -5.13
CA LYS A 10 1.15 39.14 -4.82
C LYS A 10 1.32 38.98 -3.31
N ARG A 11 0.33 38.38 -2.63
CA ARG A 11 0.46 37.84 -1.27
C ARG A 11 1.26 36.54 -1.31
N LEU A 12 2.41 36.52 -0.64
CA LEU A 12 3.12 35.28 -0.30
C LEU A 12 2.45 34.68 0.95
N SER A 13 1.91 33.48 0.79
CA SER A 13 1.33 32.68 1.87
C SER A 13 2.43 31.87 2.56
N THR A 14 2.67 32.14 3.83
CA THR A 14 3.56 31.37 4.69
C THR A 14 2.77 30.25 5.36
N PHE A 15 3.08 28.99 5.00
CA PHE A 15 2.56 27.81 5.70
C PHE A 15 3.35 27.59 7.00
N SER A 16 2.69 27.76 8.16
CA SER A 16 3.19 27.28 9.45
C SER A 16 2.63 25.89 9.74
N LEU A 17 3.51 24.89 9.86
CA LEU A 17 3.20 23.55 10.34
C LEU A 17 3.37 23.51 11.87
N THR A 18 2.27 23.59 12.62
CA THR A 18 2.24 23.29 14.05
C THR A 18 1.99 21.80 14.27
N SER A 19 3.01 21.12 14.80
CA SER A 19 2.98 19.70 15.19
C SER A 19 2.23 19.54 16.51
N ARG A 20 1.04 18.91 16.48
CA ARG A 20 0.30 18.48 17.67
C ARG A 20 0.71 17.04 18.02
N ARG A 21 1.43 16.87 19.14
CA ARG A 21 1.60 15.58 19.83
C ARG A 21 0.36 15.30 20.66
N SER A 22 -0.34 14.21 20.37
CA SER A 22 -1.37 13.64 21.26
C SER A 22 -0.79 12.44 21.99
N ALA A 23 -0.92 12.47 23.31
CA ALA A 23 -0.47 11.44 24.25
C ALA A 23 -1.29 10.15 24.11
N SER A 24 -0.62 9.00 24.23
CA SER A 24 -1.23 7.67 24.29
C SER A 24 -1.56 7.30 25.74
N PRO A 25 -2.73 6.69 26.02
CA PRO A 25 -2.99 6.09 27.33
C PRO A 25 -2.42 4.67 27.43
N THR A 26 -1.94 4.37 28.64
CA THR A 26 -1.44 3.11 29.18
C THR A 26 -2.47 1.96 29.11
N PRO A 27 -2.04 0.70 28.86
CA PRO A 27 -2.88 -0.47 29.04
C PRO A 27 -2.72 -1.08 30.45
N THR A 28 -3.86 -1.38 31.07
CA THR A 28 -3.99 -2.07 32.36
C THR A 28 -4.01 -3.58 32.17
N ASN A 29 -3.32 -4.30 33.07
CA ASN A 29 -3.24 -5.75 33.19
C ASN A 29 -4.55 -6.40 33.67
N ALA A 30 -4.90 -7.57 33.11
CA ALA A 30 -5.57 -8.70 33.77
C ALA A 30 -5.49 -9.92 32.80
N SER A 31 -4.73 -10.97 33.08
CA SER A 31 -4.90 -12.09 34.04
C SER A 31 -5.42 -13.35 33.33
N ASN A 32 -4.77 -14.47 33.66
CA ASN A 32 -4.79 -15.77 33.00
C ASN A 32 -6.12 -16.53 33.15
N GLN A 33 -6.43 -17.37 32.16
CA GLN A 33 -7.03 -18.69 32.40
C GLN A 33 -6.73 -19.66 31.25
N GLU A 34 -6.41 -20.89 31.64
CA GLU A 34 -5.96 -22.03 30.83
C GLU A 34 -7.12 -22.85 30.21
N ALA A 35 -6.82 -23.41 29.04
CA ALA A 35 -7.17 -24.73 28.49
C ALA A 35 -8.64 -25.20 28.37
N ALA A 36 -9.08 -25.41 27.12
CA ALA A 36 -9.31 -26.74 26.51
C ALA A 36 -9.71 -26.60 25.02
N GLY A 37 -9.06 -27.36 24.13
CA GLY A 37 -9.37 -27.44 22.69
C GLY A 37 -10.67 -28.21 22.39
N PRO A 38 -11.08 -28.32 21.10
CA PRO A 38 -10.31 -29.13 20.15
C PRO A 38 -10.19 -28.57 18.71
N GLU A 39 -9.39 -29.33 17.97
CA GLU A 39 -8.76 -29.15 16.67
C GLU A 39 -9.73 -29.33 15.48
N ASN A 40 -9.50 -28.57 14.40
CA ASN A 40 -9.27 -29.10 13.04
C ASN A 40 -9.24 -27.95 12.01
N SER A 41 -8.06 -27.70 11.42
CA SER A 41 -7.95 -26.96 10.17
C SER A 41 -6.83 -27.57 9.33
N ASP A 42 -7.19 -28.11 8.18
CA ASP A 42 -6.31 -28.65 7.15
C ASP A 42 -5.34 -27.58 6.62
N SER A 43 -4.23 -27.38 7.34
CA SER A 43 -3.04 -26.75 6.80
C SER A 43 -2.21 -27.81 6.08
N ALA A 44 -2.00 -27.63 4.78
CA ALA A 44 -1.10 -28.45 3.98
C ALA A 44 0.23 -28.68 4.73
N PRO A 45 0.79 -29.91 4.71
CA PRO A 45 1.97 -30.25 5.49
C PRO A 45 3.14 -29.33 5.14
N LEU A 46 3.48 -28.44 6.08
CA LEU A 46 4.66 -27.58 5.98
C LEU A 46 5.90 -28.48 5.98
N ALA A 47 6.81 -28.23 5.05
CA ALA A 47 8.08 -28.95 4.98
C ALA A 47 8.80 -28.91 6.35
N PRO A 48 9.40 -30.02 6.80
CA PRO A 48 9.92 -30.18 8.17
C PRO A 48 11.03 -29.20 8.57
N ASP A 49 11.62 -28.48 7.61
CA ASP A 49 12.75 -27.56 7.82
C ASP A 49 12.42 -26.10 7.52
N THR A 50 11.21 -25.65 7.88
CA THR A 50 10.91 -24.21 7.80
C THR A 50 11.63 -23.45 8.93
N THR A 51 12.52 -22.55 8.54
CA THR A 51 13.14 -21.55 9.42
C THR A 51 12.58 -20.17 9.13
N TRP A 52 12.20 -19.44 10.18
CA TRP A 52 11.72 -18.07 10.09
C TRP A 52 12.69 -17.10 10.77
N THR A 53 12.84 -15.90 10.26
CA THR A 53 13.69 -14.87 10.90
C THR A 53 12.88 -14.12 11.95
N CYS A 54 13.35 -14.08 13.20
CA CYS A 54 12.72 -13.31 14.26
C CYS A 54 12.84 -11.81 13.99
N THR A 55 11.72 -11.07 13.97
CA THR A 55 11.74 -9.62 13.72
C THR A 55 12.33 -8.78 14.86
N LYS A 56 12.39 -9.31 16.09
CA LYS A 56 12.94 -8.62 17.26
C LYS A 56 14.45 -8.78 17.39
N CYS A 57 14.94 -10.01 17.21
CA CYS A 57 16.36 -10.34 17.42
C CYS A 57 17.14 -10.69 16.14
N GLU A 58 16.49 -10.68 14.97
CA GLU A 58 17.04 -10.99 13.63
C GLU A 58 17.72 -12.38 13.53
N LYS A 59 17.47 -13.29 14.49
CA LYS A 59 18.01 -14.67 14.46
C LYS A 59 17.05 -15.62 13.73
N PRO A 60 17.58 -16.63 13.01
CA PRO A 60 16.76 -17.70 12.45
C PRO A 60 16.19 -18.58 13.57
N VAL A 61 14.90 -18.86 13.49
CA VAL A 61 14.13 -19.69 14.42
C VAL A 61 13.61 -20.89 13.64
N LYS A 62 13.98 -22.10 14.08
CA LYS A 62 13.38 -23.34 13.55
C LYS A 62 11.97 -23.44 14.10
N VAL A 63 10.97 -23.28 13.24
CA VAL A 63 9.57 -23.35 13.67
C VAL A 63 9.04 -24.77 13.70
N GLY A 64 9.56 -25.66 12.84
CA GLY A 64 9.18 -27.07 12.80
C GLY A 64 7.67 -27.28 12.63
N PHE A 65 7.17 -28.45 13.05
CA PHE A 65 5.74 -28.79 12.94
C PHE A 65 4.81 -27.88 13.74
N ALA A 66 5.28 -27.29 14.84
CA ALA A 66 4.47 -26.39 15.67
C ALA A 66 4.36 -24.96 15.09
N GLY A 67 5.07 -24.65 14.00
CA GLY A 67 4.88 -23.43 13.22
C GLY A 67 4.93 -22.15 14.06
N GLN A 68 3.81 -21.41 14.06
CA GLN A 68 3.66 -20.14 14.76
C GLN A 68 3.90 -20.26 16.28
N TYR A 69 3.51 -21.38 16.90
CA TYR A 69 3.65 -21.58 18.35
C TYR A 69 5.13 -21.48 18.79
N ASN A 70 6.03 -22.18 18.08
CA ASN A 70 7.47 -22.12 18.35
C ASN A 70 8.07 -20.73 18.10
N TYR A 71 7.53 -19.99 17.13
CA TYR A 71 7.93 -18.61 16.86
C TYR A 71 7.51 -17.66 18.00
N ASP A 72 6.30 -17.80 18.51
CA ASP A 72 5.78 -17.00 19.61
C ASP A 72 6.50 -17.32 20.94
N GLU A 73 6.81 -18.59 21.19
CA GLU A 73 7.60 -19.01 22.34
C GLU A 73 9.04 -18.46 22.27
N HIS A 74 9.65 -18.47 21.07
CA HIS A 74 10.92 -17.79 20.86
C HIS A 74 10.84 -16.31 21.22
N GLN A 75 9.80 -15.58 20.81
CA GLN A 75 9.65 -14.15 21.12
C GLN A 75 9.53 -13.84 22.61
N LYS A 76 9.03 -14.79 23.41
CA LYS A 76 8.91 -14.66 24.88
C LYS A 76 10.22 -15.02 25.59
N SER A 77 11.09 -15.79 24.95
CA SER A 77 12.34 -16.27 25.54
C SER A 77 13.33 -15.14 25.91
N GLU A 78 14.08 -15.35 27.00
CA GLU A 78 15.16 -14.44 27.42
C GLU A 78 16.26 -14.30 26.36
N LYS A 79 16.46 -15.33 25.52
CA LYS A 79 17.41 -15.28 24.40
C LYS A 79 17.00 -14.25 23.34
N CYS A 80 15.70 -14.16 23.03
CA CYS A 80 15.18 -13.17 22.09
C CYS A 80 15.30 -11.75 22.65
N LYS A 81 14.91 -11.53 23.92
CA LYS A 81 15.03 -10.23 24.60
C LYS A 81 16.49 -9.74 24.65
N LYS A 82 17.44 -10.61 25.00
CA LYS A 82 18.88 -10.28 24.97
C LYS A 82 19.37 -9.95 23.55
N GLY A 83 18.89 -10.67 22.54
CA GLY A 83 19.21 -10.39 21.13
C GLY A 83 18.68 -9.04 20.66
N GLU A 84 17.45 -8.69 21.03
CA GLU A 84 16.84 -7.39 20.73
C GLU A 84 17.64 -6.25 21.40
N ALA A 85 18.03 -6.40 22.67
CA ALA A 85 18.86 -5.42 23.37
C ALA A 85 20.24 -5.23 22.69
N ALA A 86 20.87 -6.34 22.25
CA ALA A 86 22.13 -6.28 21.52
C ALA A 86 22.01 -5.57 20.16
N LEU A 87 20.93 -5.81 19.41
CA LEU A 87 20.65 -5.11 18.16
C LEU A 87 20.41 -3.60 18.39
N LYS A 88 19.66 -3.24 19.43
CA LYS A 88 19.46 -1.83 19.79
C LYS A 88 20.80 -1.15 20.11
N LYS A 89 21.69 -1.82 20.85
CA LYS A 89 23.04 -1.31 21.16
C LYS A 89 23.88 -1.10 19.90
N LYS A 90 23.93 -2.10 19.00
CA LYS A 90 24.64 -1.99 17.72
C LYS A 90 24.10 -0.83 16.86
N ARG A 91 22.78 -0.67 16.78
CA ARG A 91 22.14 0.43 16.04
C ARG A 91 22.47 1.79 16.66
N SER A 92 22.56 1.92 17.98
CA SER A 92 22.98 3.17 18.63
C SER A 92 24.46 3.49 18.39
N GLU A 93 25.35 2.48 18.43
CA GLU A 93 26.78 2.65 18.15
C GLU A 93 27.02 3.07 16.70
N GLN A 94 26.31 2.46 15.75
CA GLN A 94 26.41 2.82 14.33
C GLN A 94 25.92 4.25 14.06
N LYS A 95 24.88 4.71 14.75
CA LYS A 95 24.40 6.10 14.69
C LYS A 95 25.38 7.10 15.32
N GLY A 96 26.04 6.72 16.42
CA GLY A 96 27.07 7.56 17.06
C GLY A 96 28.33 7.69 16.19
N ALA A 97 28.79 6.60 15.59
CA ALA A 97 29.99 6.58 14.75
C ALA A 97 29.84 7.40 13.46
N THR A 98 28.62 7.50 12.92
CA THR A 98 28.35 8.31 11.72
C THR A 98 28.27 9.81 12.01
N LEU A 99 27.86 10.22 13.21
CA LEU A 99 27.80 11.64 13.60
C LEU A 99 29.16 12.24 13.98
N PHE A 100 30.09 11.45 14.54
CA PHE A 100 31.42 11.98 14.93
C PHE A 100 32.46 11.94 13.80
N ARG A 101 32.30 11.06 12.78
CA ARG A 101 33.25 11.01 11.65
C ARG A 101 33.12 12.18 10.67
N SER A 102 32.02 12.93 10.68
CA SER A 102 31.82 14.08 9.79
C SER A 102 32.38 15.40 10.33
N PHE A 103 32.64 15.51 11.64
CA PHE A 103 33.10 16.78 12.25
C PHE A 103 34.62 16.91 12.43
N PHE A 104 35.40 15.83 12.36
CA PHE A 104 36.86 15.85 12.50
C PHE A 104 37.63 15.54 11.22
N LYS A 105 37.09 15.89 10.04
CA LYS A 105 37.96 16.04 8.86
C LYS A 105 38.75 17.34 9.02
N LYS A 106 39.94 17.22 9.63
CA LYS A 106 40.97 18.28 9.63
C LYS A 106 41.08 18.85 8.21
N PRO A 107 40.84 20.14 7.97
CA PRO A 107 41.19 20.75 6.70
C PRO A 107 42.70 20.58 6.52
N ALA A 108 43.10 19.89 5.46
CA ALA A 108 44.50 19.81 5.06
C ALA A 108 45.01 21.25 4.89
N ALA A 109 46.08 21.59 5.59
CA ALA A 109 46.70 22.90 5.55
C ALA A 109 47.10 23.22 4.11
N LYS A 110 46.38 24.14 3.47
CA LYS A 110 46.80 24.75 2.21
C LYS A 110 47.87 25.79 2.54
N THR A 111 49.10 25.47 2.17
CA THR A 111 50.20 26.42 2.02
C THR A 111 49.81 27.54 1.08
N SER A 112 49.92 28.79 1.55
CA SER A 112 49.70 30.00 0.77
C SER A 112 50.77 30.16 -0.31
N PRO A 113 50.42 30.42 -1.58
CA PRO A 113 51.32 31.06 -2.51
C PRO A 113 51.14 32.58 -2.41
N THR A 114 52.19 33.25 -1.98
CA THR A 114 52.38 34.70 -2.13
C THR A 114 52.37 35.01 -3.63
N VAL A 115 51.39 35.80 -4.08
CA VAL A 115 51.32 36.33 -5.45
C VAL A 115 51.46 37.85 -5.39
N PRO A 116 52.34 38.46 -6.19
CA PRO A 116 52.54 39.91 -6.22
C PRO A 116 51.36 40.63 -6.87
N THR A 117 51.04 41.79 -6.31
CA THR A 117 49.97 42.71 -6.72
C THR A 117 50.17 43.20 -8.16
N PRO A 118 49.19 43.05 -9.06
CA PRO A 118 49.26 43.62 -10.41
C PRO A 118 48.90 45.12 -10.43
N PRO A 119 49.42 45.89 -11.40
CA PRO A 119 49.26 47.34 -11.46
C PRO A 119 47.85 47.79 -11.86
N LEU A 120 47.49 48.98 -11.34
CA LEU A 120 46.23 49.68 -11.52
C LEU A 120 46.02 50.09 -12.99
N VAL A 121 45.06 49.47 -13.67
CA VAL A 121 44.68 49.82 -15.05
C VAL A 121 43.58 50.89 -15.05
N ARG A 122 43.88 51.99 -15.75
CA ARG A 122 43.03 53.17 -15.97
C ARG A 122 41.83 52.82 -16.89
N PRO A 123 40.61 53.32 -16.65
CA PRO A 123 39.48 53.10 -17.55
C PRO A 123 39.48 54.10 -18.73
N LEU A 124 39.25 53.59 -19.95
CA LEU A 124 38.96 54.36 -21.17
C LEU A 124 37.42 54.44 -21.41
N PRO A 125 36.94 55.45 -22.15
CA PRO A 125 35.57 55.94 -22.10
C PRO A 125 34.55 55.07 -22.86
N ARG A 126 33.35 54.97 -22.28
CA ARG A 126 32.14 54.41 -22.88
C ARG A 126 31.71 55.22 -24.11
N SER A 127 31.47 54.53 -25.22
CA SER A 127 30.69 55.01 -26.37
C SER A 127 29.20 54.58 -26.27
N PRO A 128 28.27 55.34 -26.89
CA PRO A 128 26.82 55.23 -26.71
C PRO A 128 26.16 54.11 -27.56
N PRO A 129 24.89 53.77 -27.27
CA PRO A 129 24.23 52.58 -27.80
C PRO A 129 23.71 52.78 -29.23
N VAL A 130 23.91 51.78 -30.09
CA VAL A 130 23.26 51.68 -31.39
C VAL A 130 22.00 50.83 -31.25
N SER A 131 20.86 51.48 -31.40
CA SER A 131 19.56 50.86 -31.64
C SER A 131 19.53 50.25 -33.04
N ARG A 132 19.07 48.99 -33.19
CA ARG A 132 18.43 48.46 -34.40
C ARG A 132 17.74 47.11 -34.10
N THR A 133 16.41 47.07 -34.01
CA THR A 133 15.39 46.74 -35.05
C THR A 133 15.24 45.25 -35.39
N SER A 134 14.03 44.74 -35.11
CA SER A 134 13.22 43.72 -35.83
C SER A 134 13.73 42.29 -36.09
N SER A 135 12.99 41.32 -35.53
CA SER A 135 12.32 40.12 -36.14
C SER A 135 12.91 39.43 -37.39
N PRO A 136 12.74 38.11 -37.60
CA PRO A 136 11.53 37.32 -37.25
C PRO A 136 11.76 35.89 -36.70
N SER A 137 10.65 35.29 -36.27
CA SER A 137 10.44 33.91 -35.83
C SER A 137 11.06 32.83 -36.72
N PRO A 138 11.43 31.66 -36.15
CA PRO A 138 11.49 30.42 -36.89
C PRO A 138 10.35 29.46 -36.51
N SER A 139 9.79 28.88 -37.57
CA SER A 139 8.79 27.83 -37.59
C SER A 139 9.16 26.60 -36.76
N VAL A 140 8.15 26.09 -36.06
CA VAL A 140 8.12 24.76 -35.45
C VAL A 140 8.06 23.70 -36.55
N HIS A 141 9.19 23.07 -36.85
CA HIS A 141 9.20 21.73 -37.45
C HIS A 141 9.32 20.70 -36.32
N ALA A 142 8.23 19.96 -36.12
CA ALA A 142 8.19 18.79 -35.27
C ALA A 142 9.08 17.69 -35.86
N VAL A 143 10.25 17.48 -35.24
CA VAL A 143 11.07 16.30 -35.48
C VAL A 143 10.58 15.21 -34.53
N SER A 144 9.85 14.26 -35.11
CA SER A 144 9.42 13.02 -34.48
C SER A 144 10.64 12.10 -34.33
N SER A 145 11.28 12.14 -33.16
CA SER A 145 12.31 11.17 -32.79
C SER A 145 11.64 9.92 -32.23
N ARG A 146 11.44 8.95 -33.11
CA ARG A 146 11.29 7.53 -32.75
C ARG A 146 12.54 7.08 -31.99
N ALA A 147 12.43 7.00 -30.66
CA ALA A 147 13.34 6.20 -29.86
C ALA A 147 12.84 4.75 -29.87
N SER A 148 13.49 3.93 -30.69
CA SER A 148 13.39 2.48 -30.67
C SER A 148 13.79 1.98 -29.28
N SER A 149 12.83 1.44 -28.53
CA SER A 149 13.10 0.67 -27.32
C SER A 149 13.57 -0.73 -27.73
N PRO A 150 14.71 -1.23 -27.22
CA PRO A 150 15.08 -2.62 -27.43
C PRO A 150 14.30 -3.52 -26.47
N ASN A 151 13.75 -4.58 -27.06
CA ASN A 151 13.15 -5.76 -26.48
C ASN A 151 13.54 -6.08 -25.03
N THR A 152 12.53 -6.27 -24.18
CA THR A 152 12.58 -7.31 -23.15
C THR A 152 11.30 -8.13 -23.30
N MET A 153 11.43 -9.22 -24.04
CA MET A 153 10.47 -10.32 -24.00
C MET A 153 10.40 -10.83 -22.56
N TYR A 154 9.28 -10.59 -21.90
CA TYR A 154 8.81 -11.49 -20.84
C TYR A 154 7.68 -12.30 -21.46
N GLU A 155 8.02 -13.54 -21.80
CA GLU A 155 7.10 -14.60 -22.22
C GLU A 155 6.40 -15.15 -20.96
N PRO A 156 5.07 -15.05 -20.82
CA PRO A 156 4.36 -15.86 -19.85
C PRO A 156 4.04 -17.22 -20.47
N ALA A 157 4.93 -18.19 -20.28
CA ALA A 157 4.60 -19.59 -20.47
C ALA A 157 3.56 -19.99 -19.40
N SER A 158 2.29 -20.02 -19.77
CA SER A 158 1.24 -20.75 -19.06
C SER A 158 0.22 -21.23 -20.09
N ARG A 159 0.62 -22.26 -20.85
CA ARG A 159 -0.33 -23.15 -21.51
C ARG A 159 -1.18 -23.79 -20.44
N ILE A 160 -2.46 -23.40 -20.40
CA ILE A 160 -3.50 -24.17 -19.75
C ILE A 160 -3.67 -25.44 -20.59
N THR A 161 -3.02 -26.52 -20.17
CA THR A 161 -3.37 -27.86 -20.61
C THR A 161 -4.78 -28.16 -20.14
N SER A 162 -5.68 -28.34 -21.10
CA SER A 162 -7.03 -28.85 -20.91
C SER A 162 -7.00 -30.17 -20.13
N PRO A 163 -7.93 -30.42 -19.21
CA PRO A 163 -8.07 -31.72 -18.57
C PRO A 163 -8.53 -32.78 -19.59
N PRO A 164 -8.10 -34.05 -19.44
CA PRO A 164 -8.52 -35.13 -20.31
C PRO A 164 -9.99 -35.50 -20.04
N ASP A 165 -10.70 -35.78 -21.13
CA ASP A 165 -12.05 -36.32 -21.16
C ASP A 165 -12.18 -37.55 -20.24
N SER A 166 -13.09 -37.46 -19.27
CA SER A 166 -13.52 -38.62 -18.49
C SER A 166 -14.55 -39.43 -19.28
N PRO A 167 -14.47 -40.78 -19.23
CA PRO A 167 -15.29 -41.64 -20.05
C PRO A 167 -16.75 -41.63 -19.60
N ARG A 168 -17.60 -41.48 -20.60
CA ARG A 168 -19.04 -41.76 -20.63
C ARG A 168 -19.32 -43.15 -20.05
N ALA A 169 -19.73 -43.21 -18.79
CA ALA A 169 -20.29 -44.40 -18.19
C ALA A 169 -21.72 -44.60 -18.68
N SER A 170 -21.90 -45.69 -19.40
CA SER A 170 -23.15 -46.22 -19.92
C SER A 170 -24.15 -46.52 -18.81
N SER A 171 -25.40 -46.15 -19.03
CA SER A 171 -26.57 -46.79 -18.43
C SER A 171 -26.50 -48.31 -18.61
N PRO A 172 -27.06 -49.08 -17.67
CA PRO A 172 -28.21 -49.87 -18.10
C PRO A 172 -29.31 -50.04 -17.05
N SER A 173 -30.52 -50.31 -17.57
CA SER A 173 -31.55 -51.22 -17.04
C SER A 173 -32.26 -50.87 -15.73
N GLU A 174 -33.49 -51.27 -15.45
CA GLU A 174 -34.65 -51.80 -16.18
C GLU A 174 -35.69 -52.08 -15.08
N THR A 175 -36.94 -51.71 -15.33
CA THR A 175 -38.18 -52.35 -14.86
C THR A 175 -38.25 -52.95 -13.45
N ARG A 176 -39.07 -52.32 -12.58
CA ARG A 176 -40.03 -53.08 -11.75
C ARG A 176 -41.21 -52.21 -11.28
N PRO A 177 -42.47 -52.56 -11.62
CA PRO A 177 -43.65 -51.98 -10.98
C PRO A 177 -43.91 -52.68 -9.64
N PRO A 178 -44.16 -51.95 -8.53
CA PRO A 178 -44.70 -52.58 -7.34
C PRO A 178 -46.22 -52.76 -7.47
N SER A 179 -46.63 -53.97 -7.14
CA SER A 179 -48.00 -54.46 -7.10
C SER A 179 -48.93 -53.60 -6.27
N VAL A 180 -50.10 -53.34 -6.85
CA VAL A 180 -51.33 -52.95 -6.17
C VAL A 180 -51.72 -54.02 -5.14
N LEU A 181 -51.48 -53.73 -3.86
CA LEU A 181 -52.19 -54.39 -2.77
C LEU A 181 -53.20 -53.40 -2.19
N SER A 182 -54.46 -53.73 -2.46
CA SER A 182 -55.67 -53.16 -1.90
C SER A 182 -55.59 -53.16 -0.38
N LEU A 183 -55.51 -51.95 0.20
CA LEU A 183 -55.62 -51.74 1.64
C LEU A 183 -57.03 -51.23 1.95
N SER A 184 -57.75 -52.05 2.70
CA SER A 184 -59.08 -51.80 3.25
C SER A 184 -59.12 -50.46 3.99
N GLN A 185 -60.04 -49.59 3.55
CA GLN A 185 -60.35 -48.30 4.16
C GLN A 185 -60.95 -48.50 5.56
N SER A 186 -60.09 -48.38 6.57
CA SER A 186 -60.53 -48.10 7.93
C SER A 186 -60.60 -46.57 8.08
N ILE A 187 -61.82 -46.05 8.17
CA ILE A 187 -62.10 -44.62 8.38
C ILE A 187 -61.66 -44.27 9.80
N GLN A 188 -60.37 -43.94 9.95
CA GLN A 188 -59.87 -43.24 11.12
C GLN A 188 -60.15 -41.76 10.91
N HIS A 189 -60.82 -41.14 11.88
CA HIS A 189 -61.05 -39.71 11.94
C HIS A 189 -59.73 -38.98 11.76
N ALA A 190 -59.54 -38.38 10.57
CA ALA A 190 -58.38 -37.56 10.26
C ALA A 190 -58.38 -36.36 11.21
N GLU A 191 -57.53 -36.40 12.24
CA GLU A 191 -57.18 -35.18 12.95
C GLU A 191 -56.72 -34.15 11.93
N PRO A 192 -57.21 -32.90 11.99
CA PRO A 192 -56.79 -31.87 11.06
C PRO A 192 -55.27 -31.75 11.14
N GLU A 193 -54.58 -32.11 10.05
CA GLU A 193 -53.14 -31.95 9.93
C GLU A 193 -52.79 -30.51 10.28
N ARG A 194 -52.23 -30.31 11.47
CA ARG A 194 -51.73 -29.01 11.89
C ARG A 194 -50.61 -28.68 10.93
N SER A 195 -50.85 -27.71 10.05
CA SER A 195 -49.89 -27.24 9.07
C SER A 195 -48.65 -26.71 9.79
N HIS A 196 -47.64 -27.56 9.93
CA HIS A 196 -46.36 -27.18 10.49
C HIS A 196 -45.64 -26.30 9.48
N SER A 197 -45.58 -25.00 9.73
CA SER A 197 -44.78 -24.09 8.92
C SER A 197 -43.29 -24.22 9.27
N VAL A 198 -42.44 -24.11 8.25
CA VAL A 198 -40.98 -24.10 8.42
C VAL A 198 -40.55 -22.72 8.89
N CYS A 199 -39.65 -22.65 9.87
CA CYS A 199 -39.09 -21.38 10.35
C CYS A 199 -38.24 -20.74 9.24
N PRO A 200 -38.66 -19.60 8.65
CA PRO A 200 -37.93 -18.94 7.58
C PRO A 200 -36.60 -18.35 8.09
N GLY A 201 -36.46 -18.17 9.40
CA GLY A 201 -35.31 -17.46 9.96
C GLY A 201 -35.49 -15.95 9.82
N ILE A 202 -34.44 -15.22 10.15
CA ILE A 202 -34.47 -13.76 10.18
C ILE A 202 -33.85 -13.22 8.90
N GLN A 203 -34.65 -12.54 8.09
CA GLN A 203 -34.18 -11.92 6.86
C GLN A 203 -33.29 -10.71 7.17
N LEU A 204 -32.11 -10.64 6.56
CA LEU A 204 -31.31 -9.42 6.51
C LEU A 204 -31.64 -8.66 5.24
N VAL A 205 -31.97 -7.38 5.40
CA VAL A 205 -32.24 -6.45 4.30
C VAL A 205 -30.99 -5.62 4.04
N PHE A 206 -30.61 -5.52 2.78
CA PHE A 206 -29.45 -4.74 2.34
C PHE A 206 -29.91 -3.44 1.67
N PRO A 207 -29.15 -2.33 1.82
CA PRO A 207 -29.43 -1.10 1.10
C PRO A 207 -29.42 -1.30 -0.43
N PRO A 208 -30.15 -0.47 -1.20
CA PRO A 208 -30.11 -0.53 -2.66
C PRO A 208 -28.70 -0.50 -3.23
N GLY A 209 -28.40 -1.35 -4.22
CA GLY A 209 -27.07 -1.46 -4.83
C GLY A 209 -26.05 -2.27 -4.01
N GLN A 210 -26.45 -2.80 -2.85
CA GLN A 210 -25.66 -3.75 -2.07
C GLN A 210 -26.27 -5.14 -2.11
N ASN A 211 -25.44 -6.16 -1.90
CA ASN A 211 -25.89 -7.55 -1.78
C ASN A 211 -25.22 -8.24 -0.59
N HIS A 212 -25.76 -9.38 -0.19
CA HIS A 212 -25.27 -10.10 0.97
C HIS A 212 -23.82 -10.55 0.82
N HIS A 213 -23.35 -10.89 -0.38
CA HIS A 213 -21.97 -11.30 -0.64
C HIS A 213 -20.95 -10.18 -0.37
N THR A 214 -21.34 -8.93 -0.57
CA THR A 214 -20.43 -7.78 -0.46
C THR A 214 -20.60 -6.98 0.82
N SER A 215 -21.72 -7.14 1.52
CA SER A 215 -22.08 -6.33 2.69
C SER A 215 -22.22 -7.12 4.00
N TYR A 216 -22.34 -8.45 3.96
CA TYR A 216 -22.34 -9.26 5.18
C TYR A 216 -20.89 -9.55 5.65
N PRO A 217 -20.59 -9.41 6.95
CA PRO A 217 -19.24 -9.62 7.48
C PRO A 217 -18.93 -11.11 7.71
N PHE A 218 -18.72 -11.88 6.64
CA PHE A 218 -18.42 -13.33 6.73
C PHE A 218 -17.21 -13.65 7.62
N GLY A 219 -16.23 -12.75 7.73
CA GLY A 219 -15.04 -12.93 8.55
C GLY A 219 -15.30 -13.13 10.05
N MET A 220 -16.47 -12.71 10.56
CA MET A 220 -16.80 -12.95 11.97
C MET A 220 -17.03 -14.43 12.28
N HIS A 221 -17.48 -15.22 11.30
CA HIS A 221 -17.78 -16.66 11.48
C HIS A 221 -16.52 -17.51 11.68
N SER A 222 -15.35 -17.02 11.25
CA SER A 222 -14.09 -17.74 11.40
C SER A 222 -13.33 -17.42 12.68
N GLN A 223 -13.63 -16.29 13.32
CA GLN A 223 -12.87 -15.81 14.49
C GLN A 223 -13.71 -15.72 15.76
N ILE A 224 -15.04 -15.67 15.63
CA ILE A 224 -15.96 -15.55 16.76
C ILE A 224 -17.03 -16.62 16.62
N THR A 225 -17.31 -17.32 17.72
CA THR A 225 -18.46 -18.22 17.79
C THR A 225 -19.74 -17.38 17.80
N VAL A 226 -20.49 -17.45 16.71
CA VAL A 226 -21.76 -16.74 16.56
C VAL A 226 -22.91 -17.74 16.74
N PRO A 227 -23.97 -17.40 17.51
CA PRO A 227 -25.06 -18.34 17.80
C PRO A 227 -26.07 -18.49 16.64
N TRP A 228 -25.61 -18.29 15.40
CA TRP A 228 -26.44 -18.39 14.21
C TRP A 228 -25.68 -18.85 12.97
N ASP A 229 -26.39 -19.59 12.13
CA ASP A 229 -26.00 -19.93 10.77
C ASP A 229 -26.60 -18.92 9.79
N TYR A 230 -26.05 -18.87 8.58
CA TYR A 230 -26.59 -18.07 7.49
C TYR A 230 -26.89 -18.94 6.27
N PHE A 231 -27.84 -18.52 5.45
CA PHE A 231 -28.14 -19.14 4.17
C PHE A 231 -28.77 -18.11 3.23
N SER A 232 -28.67 -18.38 1.94
CA SER A 232 -29.30 -17.58 0.89
C SER A 232 -30.38 -18.42 0.22
N GLU A 233 -31.57 -17.85 0.03
CA GLU A 233 -32.69 -18.51 -0.62
C GLU A 233 -33.36 -17.52 -1.59
N ALA A 234 -33.45 -17.90 -2.86
CA ALA A 234 -33.81 -17.01 -3.96
C ALA A 234 -32.98 -15.71 -3.94
N ASP A 235 -33.61 -14.57 -3.64
CA ASP A 235 -32.99 -13.25 -3.56
C ASP A 235 -32.81 -12.75 -2.12
N GLY A 236 -33.12 -13.58 -1.13
CA GLY A 236 -33.02 -13.26 0.29
C GLY A 236 -31.76 -13.80 0.93
N PHE A 237 -31.28 -13.09 1.96
CA PHE A 237 -30.28 -13.61 2.89
C PHE A 237 -30.91 -13.74 4.25
N PHE A 238 -30.77 -14.91 4.85
CA PHE A 238 -31.43 -15.25 6.10
C PHE A 238 -30.41 -15.74 7.11
N ILE A 239 -30.67 -15.40 8.36
CA ILE A 239 -29.93 -15.85 9.52
C ILE A 239 -30.84 -16.69 10.39
N ARG A 240 -30.33 -17.80 10.89
CA ARG A 240 -31.10 -18.72 11.73
C ARG A 240 -30.27 -19.12 12.92
N SER A 241 -30.87 -19.08 14.11
CA SER A 241 -30.18 -19.57 15.32
C SER A 241 -29.68 -20.99 15.10
N THR A 242 -28.47 -21.30 15.58
CA THR A 242 -27.92 -22.68 15.56
C THR A 242 -28.83 -23.66 16.31
N SER A 243 -29.63 -23.16 17.27
CA SER A 243 -30.64 -23.92 18.02
C SER A 243 -32.03 -23.90 17.38
N CYS A 244 -32.16 -23.49 16.11
CA CYS A 244 -33.44 -23.40 15.43
C CYS A 244 -34.09 -24.79 15.25
N ARG A 245 -35.35 -24.91 15.67
CA ARG A 245 -36.11 -26.17 15.58
C ARG A 245 -36.67 -26.45 14.18
N LYS A 246 -36.45 -25.56 13.22
CA LYS A 246 -36.96 -25.58 11.83
C LYS A 246 -38.49 -25.60 11.68
N ARG A 247 -39.27 -25.96 12.71
CA ARG A 247 -40.74 -25.99 12.70
C ARG A 247 -41.28 -24.91 13.64
N VAL A 248 -42.37 -24.27 13.24
CA VAL A 248 -43.12 -23.29 14.04
C VAL A 248 -44.48 -23.88 14.35
N HIS A 249 -45.00 -23.62 15.56
CA HIS A 249 -46.28 -24.17 16.02
C HIS A 249 -47.27 -23.04 16.20
N GLY A 250 -48.14 -22.83 15.20
CA GLY A 250 -49.39 -22.06 15.32
C GLY A 250 -49.29 -20.65 15.91
N SER A 251 -48.11 -20.04 15.96
CA SER A 251 -47.92 -18.70 16.50
C SER A 251 -48.08 -17.64 15.41
N GLU A 252 -48.62 -16.48 15.78
CA GLU A 252 -48.67 -15.29 14.91
C GLU A 252 -47.28 -14.88 14.40
N SER A 253 -46.24 -15.13 15.21
CA SER A 253 -44.86 -14.98 14.76
C SER A 253 -44.46 -16.16 13.87
N HIS A 254 -44.03 -15.86 12.65
CA HIS A 254 -43.44 -16.83 11.73
C HIS A 254 -42.06 -17.35 12.17
N LEU A 255 -41.49 -16.83 13.28
CA LEU A 255 -40.19 -17.26 13.80
C LEU A 255 -40.36 -18.26 14.94
N CYS A 256 -39.53 -19.31 14.94
CA CYS A 256 -39.42 -20.17 16.12
C CYS A 256 -38.78 -19.42 17.30
N LYS A 257 -39.07 -19.85 18.55
CA LYS A 257 -38.60 -19.18 19.78
C LYS A 257 -37.09 -18.85 19.78
N PRO A 258 -36.17 -19.77 19.41
CA PRO A 258 -34.74 -19.44 19.36
C PRO A 258 -34.37 -18.36 18.35
N CYS A 259 -35.01 -18.33 17.18
CA CYS A 259 -34.76 -17.30 16.18
C CYS A 259 -35.35 -15.94 16.60
N ASP A 260 -36.52 -15.93 17.25
CA ASP A 260 -37.10 -14.71 17.81
C ASP A 260 -36.25 -14.15 18.96
N GLU A 261 -35.73 -15.02 19.84
CA GLU A 261 -34.82 -14.61 20.91
C GLU A 261 -33.51 -14.06 20.37
N LEU A 262 -32.91 -14.74 19.38
CA LEU A 262 -31.75 -14.23 18.65
C LEU A 262 -32.02 -12.84 18.06
N ASN A 263 -33.19 -12.63 17.46
CA ASN A 263 -33.58 -11.36 16.85
C ASN A 263 -33.71 -10.22 17.88
N ARG A 264 -34.12 -10.53 19.11
CA ARG A 264 -34.39 -9.52 20.14
C ARG A 264 -33.18 -9.24 21.03
N ARG A 265 -32.47 -10.27 21.48
CA ARG A 265 -31.48 -10.19 22.56
C ARG A 265 -30.02 -10.17 22.10
N ASN A 266 -29.74 -10.39 20.82
CA ASN A 266 -28.36 -10.50 20.37
C ASN A 266 -27.81 -9.16 19.86
N ASP A 267 -26.99 -8.51 20.68
CA ASP A 267 -26.35 -7.23 20.35
C ASP A 267 -25.47 -7.31 19.11
N LEU A 268 -24.75 -8.43 18.91
CA LEU A 268 -23.87 -8.60 17.76
C LEU A 268 -24.64 -8.64 16.43
N LEU A 269 -25.83 -9.24 16.42
CA LEU A 269 -26.72 -9.24 15.25
C LEU A 269 -27.28 -7.84 14.98
N HIS A 270 -27.67 -7.11 16.03
CA HIS A 270 -28.12 -5.71 15.91
C HIS A 270 -27.01 -4.80 15.37
N ASP A 271 -25.80 -4.91 15.91
CA ASP A 271 -24.61 -4.22 15.43
C ASP A 271 -24.31 -4.54 13.96
N THR A 272 -24.46 -5.81 13.57
CA THR A 272 -24.25 -6.24 12.19
C THR A 272 -25.27 -5.60 11.25
N ARG A 273 -26.54 -5.54 11.65
CA ARG A 273 -27.58 -4.81 10.89
C ARG A 273 -27.29 -3.33 10.79
N GLN A 274 -26.89 -2.71 11.89
CA GLN A 274 -26.57 -1.28 11.91
C GLN A 274 -25.40 -0.98 10.97
N ARG A 275 -24.35 -1.82 10.98
CA ARG A 275 -23.19 -1.70 10.07
C ARG A 275 -23.55 -1.92 8.60
N ILE A 276 -24.49 -2.81 8.31
CA ILE A 276 -25.01 -3.00 6.94
C ILE A 276 -25.76 -1.74 6.49
N LYS A 277 -26.54 -1.13 7.37
CA LYS A 277 -27.35 0.06 7.08
C LYS A 277 -26.52 1.33 6.95
N ASP A 278 -25.69 1.62 7.95
CA ASP A 278 -24.99 2.90 8.09
C ASP A 278 -23.57 2.86 7.51
N GLY A 279 -23.08 1.67 7.17
CA GLY A 279 -21.70 1.44 6.80
C GLY A 279 -20.80 1.16 8.01
N ILE A 280 -19.50 1.00 7.73
CA ILE A 280 -18.52 0.57 8.72
C ILE A 280 -17.52 1.67 8.98
N HIS A 281 -17.29 1.95 10.26
CA HIS A 281 -16.30 2.91 10.71
C HIS A 281 -14.86 2.42 10.39
N GLU A 282 -13.95 3.34 10.04
CA GLU A 282 -12.60 2.99 9.58
C GLU A 282 -11.75 2.25 10.63
N ASN A 283 -12.04 2.48 11.92
CA ASN A 283 -11.35 1.87 13.07
C ASN A 283 -11.97 0.55 13.53
N THR A 284 -13.06 0.09 12.91
CA THR A 284 -13.67 -1.19 13.28
C THR A 284 -12.69 -2.34 12.99
N PRO A 285 -12.62 -3.40 13.82
CA PRO A 285 -11.80 -4.57 13.55
C PRO A 285 -12.12 -5.22 12.20
N MET A 286 -11.10 -5.75 11.51
CA MET A 286 -11.25 -6.27 10.14
C MET A 286 -12.18 -7.48 10.03
N ILE A 287 -12.39 -8.24 11.11
CA ILE A 287 -13.33 -9.37 11.12
C ILE A 287 -14.77 -8.96 10.84
N TYR A 288 -15.11 -7.71 11.15
CA TYR A 288 -16.44 -7.17 10.88
C TYR A 288 -16.52 -6.46 9.52
N PHE A 289 -15.45 -6.50 8.71
CA PHE A 289 -15.46 -5.85 7.40
C PHE A 289 -16.06 -6.80 6.39
N PRO A 290 -17.08 -6.38 5.64
CA PRO A 290 -17.61 -7.18 4.57
C PRO A 290 -16.67 -7.09 3.37
N ILE A 291 -16.79 -8.05 2.47
CA ILE A 291 -15.85 -8.23 1.35
C ILE A 291 -15.77 -6.98 0.47
N GLY A 292 -16.90 -6.30 0.21
CA GLY A 292 -16.92 -5.06 -0.57
C GLY A 292 -16.09 -3.94 0.09
N HIS A 293 -16.08 -3.86 1.41
CA HIS A 293 -15.25 -2.88 2.13
C HIS A 293 -13.76 -3.23 2.06
N LEU A 294 -13.40 -4.51 2.15
CA LEU A 294 -12.02 -4.98 2.00
C LEU A 294 -11.46 -4.66 0.60
N ILE A 295 -12.23 -4.93 -0.45
CA ILE A 295 -11.82 -4.62 -1.84
C ILE A 295 -11.55 -3.12 -1.99
N ARG A 296 -12.42 -2.24 -1.47
CA ARG A 296 -12.20 -0.79 -1.51
C ARG A 296 -10.93 -0.37 -0.78
N ARG A 297 -10.65 -0.96 0.40
CA ARG A 297 -9.44 -0.67 1.17
C ARG A 297 -8.17 -1.10 0.44
N VAL A 298 -8.18 -2.28 -0.21
CA VAL A 298 -7.06 -2.76 -1.03
C VAL A 298 -6.82 -1.85 -2.22
N ARG A 299 -7.87 -1.45 -2.96
CA ARG A 299 -7.76 -0.50 -4.08
C ARG A 299 -7.14 0.82 -3.64
N LYS A 300 -7.68 1.44 -2.58
CA LYS A 300 -7.14 2.69 -2.01
C LYS A 300 -5.66 2.57 -1.64
N LYS A 301 -5.23 1.41 -1.11
CA LYS A 301 -3.82 1.16 -0.78
C LYS A 301 -2.95 1.00 -2.01
N ASN A 302 -3.45 0.35 -3.06
CA ASN A 302 -2.75 0.27 -4.34
C ASN A 302 -2.58 1.66 -4.99
N ASP A 303 -3.62 2.50 -4.94
CA ASP A 303 -3.54 3.88 -5.45
C ASP A 303 -2.48 4.70 -4.69
N GLN A 304 -2.43 4.56 -3.36
CA GLN A 304 -1.41 5.18 -2.53
C GLN A 304 0.00 4.68 -2.87
N LEU A 305 0.15 3.38 -3.09
CA LEU A 305 1.44 2.79 -3.47
C LEU A 305 1.91 3.33 -4.81
N GLU A 306 1.01 3.43 -5.79
CA GLU A 306 1.35 3.94 -7.12
C GLU A 306 1.72 5.43 -7.09
N ALA A 307 1.00 6.24 -6.33
CA ALA A 307 1.35 7.64 -6.10
C ALA A 307 2.75 7.81 -5.48
N LEU A 308 3.10 6.96 -4.50
CA LEU A 308 4.44 6.96 -3.90
C LEU A 308 5.53 6.54 -4.88
N ARG A 309 5.26 5.55 -5.74
CA ARG A 309 6.20 5.13 -6.80
C ARG A 309 6.48 6.25 -7.79
N LEU A 310 5.44 6.94 -8.25
CA LEU A 310 5.58 8.09 -9.16
C LEU A 310 6.38 9.23 -8.50
N THR A 311 6.12 9.51 -7.22
CA THR A 311 6.88 10.51 -6.46
C THR A 311 8.36 10.14 -6.40
N LYS A 312 8.66 8.89 -6.03
CA LYS A 312 10.04 8.37 -6.00
C LYS A 312 10.74 8.50 -7.35
N LEU A 313 10.08 8.14 -8.45
CA LEU A 313 10.66 8.26 -9.80
C LEU A 313 10.99 9.70 -10.16
N ASN A 314 10.17 10.66 -9.73
CA ASN A 314 10.44 12.08 -9.95
C ASN A 314 11.60 12.56 -9.08
N ASP A 315 11.66 12.15 -7.81
CA ASP A 315 12.78 12.47 -6.92
C ASP A 315 14.11 11.91 -7.46
N ASP A 316 14.10 10.66 -7.95
CA ASP A 316 15.27 10.01 -8.56
C ASP A 316 15.75 10.79 -9.80
N ARG A 317 14.83 11.28 -10.65
CA ARG A 317 15.16 12.12 -11.81
C ARG A 317 15.76 13.47 -11.39
N VAL A 318 15.19 14.12 -10.38
CA VAL A 318 15.71 15.39 -9.84
C VAL A 318 17.11 15.20 -9.27
N LEU A 319 17.32 14.12 -8.51
CA LEU A 319 18.61 13.77 -7.94
C LEU A 319 19.65 13.49 -9.03
N ALA A 320 19.28 12.73 -10.07
CA ALA A 320 20.16 12.47 -11.21
C ALA A 320 20.60 13.76 -11.90
N GLY A 321 19.68 14.71 -12.10
CA GLY A 321 20.01 16.05 -12.62
C GLY A 321 21.00 16.81 -11.74
N LYS A 322 20.86 16.71 -10.41
CA LYS A 322 21.79 17.34 -9.45
C LYS A 322 23.15 16.68 -9.41
N ILE A 323 23.22 15.35 -9.54
CA ILE A 323 24.49 14.62 -9.65
C ILE A 323 25.25 15.08 -10.91
N ALA A 324 24.55 15.16 -12.05
CA ALA A 324 25.15 15.65 -13.29
C ALA A 324 25.66 17.10 -13.17
N GLU A 325 24.88 17.98 -12.52
CA GLU A 325 25.29 19.37 -12.23
C GLU A 325 26.55 19.43 -11.35
N LEU A 326 26.63 18.59 -10.31
CA LEU A 326 27.81 18.51 -9.45
C LEU A 326 29.04 17.98 -10.19
N ASP A 327 28.89 17.02 -11.09
CA ASP A 327 30.01 16.48 -11.85
C ASP A 327 30.56 17.49 -12.87
N LEU A 328 29.69 18.27 -13.53
CA LEU A 328 30.10 19.42 -14.33
C LEU A 328 30.87 20.45 -13.51
N HIS A 329 30.40 20.75 -12.29
CA HIS A 329 31.09 21.67 -11.39
C HIS A 329 32.47 21.13 -10.95
N LYS A 330 32.60 19.84 -10.67
CA LYS A 330 33.90 19.22 -10.38
C LYS A 330 34.86 19.34 -11.56
N GLN A 331 34.39 19.06 -12.78
CA GLN A 331 35.19 19.17 -13.99
C GLN A 331 35.68 20.61 -14.22
N PHE A 332 34.81 21.60 -13.99
CA PHE A 332 35.20 23.01 -14.01
C PHE A 332 36.34 23.31 -13.03
N MET A 333 36.18 22.89 -11.77
CA MET A 333 37.17 23.11 -10.72
C MET A 333 38.50 22.41 -11.02
N MET A 334 38.46 21.22 -11.62
CA MET A 334 39.65 20.51 -12.08
C MET A 334 40.36 21.27 -13.21
N ALA A 335 39.63 21.79 -14.19
CA ALA A 335 40.22 22.59 -15.27
C ALA A 335 40.91 23.86 -14.74
N ILE A 336 40.30 24.53 -13.76
CA ILE A 336 40.93 25.66 -13.05
C ILE A 336 42.23 25.21 -12.36
N ALA A 337 42.18 24.08 -11.65
CA ALA A 337 43.31 23.57 -10.87
C ALA A 337 44.51 23.14 -11.74
N THR A 338 44.27 22.68 -12.98
CA THR A 338 45.34 22.33 -13.94
C THR A 338 46.12 23.54 -14.46
N ASN A 339 45.77 24.76 -14.04
CA ASN A 339 46.54 25.99 -14.24
C ASN A 339 46.80 26.37 -15.71
N ASP A 340 45.93 25.95 -16.64
CA ASP A 340 45.79 26.57 -17.97
C ASP A 340 45.03 27.91 -17.85
N ALA A 341 45.56 28.76 -16.98
CA ALA A 341 44.91 29.92 -16.38
C ALA A 341 44.53 31.04 -17.38
N PRO A 342 45.29 31.33 -18.45
CA PRO A 342 44.96 32.44 -19.35
C PRO A 342 43.66 32.18 -20.12
N ARG A 343 43.49 30.97 -20.66
CA ARG A 343 42.37 30.62 -21.54
C ARG A 343 41.07 30.45 -20.76
N ILE A 344 41.15 29.80 -19.59
CA ILE A 344 40.02 29.67 -18.67
C ILE A 344 39.62 31.03 -18.10
N SER A 345 40.59 31.86 -17.68
CA SER A 345 40.27 33.21 -17.16
C SER A 345 39.63 34.12 -18.21
N ALA A 346 40.05 34.04 -19.48
CA ALA A 346 39.45 34.82 -20.56
C ALA A 346 38.01 34.38 -20.84
N LEU A 347 37.76 33.07 -20.88
CA LEU A 347 36.44 32.50 -21.14
C LEU A 347 35.47 32.77 -19.98
N VAL A 348 35.93 32.65 -18.73
CA VAL A 348 35.13 33.00 -17.55
C VAL A 348 34.80 34.49 -17.52
N ARG A 349 35.76 35.39 -17.80
CA ARG A 349 35.46 36.84 -17.88
C ARG A 349 34.47 37.16 -18.99
N ALA A 350 34.63 36.56 -20.17
CA ALA A 350 33.70 36.75 -21.28
C ALA A 350 32.29 36.27 -20.92
N GLY A 351 32.16 35.10 -20.30
CA GLY A 351 30.87 34.57 -19.85
C GLY A 351 30.20 35.43 -18.78
N ILE A 352 30.94 35.90 -17.77
CA ILE A 352 30.42 36.82 -16.75
C ILE A 352 29.95 38.14 -17.38
N ASN A 353 30.73 38.71 -18.30
CA ASN A 353 30.36 39.96 -18.99
C ASN A 353 29.11 39.80 -19.87
N ASN A 354 28.86 38.59 -20.37
CA ASN A 354 27.68 38.24 -21.16
C ASN A 354 26.47 37.83 -20.30
N GLY A 355 26.61 37.75 -18.97
CA GLY A 355 25.57 37.26 -18.08
C GLY A 355 25.28 35.76 -18.23
N GLU A 356 26.25 34.98 -18.73
CA GLU A 356 26.12 33.55 -18.95
C GLU A 356 26.17 32.77 -17.63
N SER A 357 25.35 31.72 -17.51
CA SER A 357 25.44 30.79 -16.39
C SER A 357 26.75 29.99 -16.44
N ILE A 358 27.19 29.46 -15.30
CA ILE A 358 28.37 28.58 -15.23
C ILE A 358 28.25 27.39 -16.20
N GLN A 359 27.03 26.87 -16.40
CA GLN A 359 26.78 25.78 -17.36
C GLN A 359 27.05 26.21 -18.80
N ALA A 360 26.58 27.39 -19.22
CA ALA A 360 26.84 27.92 -20.56
C ALA A 360 28.33 28.19 -20.80
N MET A 361 29.04 28.70 -19.78
CA MET A 361 30.49 28.87 -19.83
C MET A 361 31.22 27.54 -20.00
N LEU A 362 30.79 26.50 -19.28
CA LEU A 362 31.34 25.15 -19.40
C LEU A 362 31.08 24.52 -20.76
N GLU A 363 29.86 24.62 -21.30
CA GLU A 363 29.55 24.07 -22.62
C GLU A 363 30.40 24.72 -23.72
N ARG A 364 30.63 26.03 -23.63
CA ARG A 364 31.54 26.74 -24.54
C ARG A 364 32.98 26.27 -24.41
N PHE A 365 33.44 26.04 -23.18
CA PHE A 365 34.77 25.50 -22.94
C PHE A 365 34.92 24.11 -23.56
N TYR A 366 33.93 23.22 -23.38
CA TYR A 366 33.94 21.88 -23.98
C TYR A 366 33.98 21.90 -25.50
N ARG A 367 33.13 22.71 -26.16
CA ARG A 367 33.18 22.86 -27.63
C ARG A 367 34.57 23.33 -28.09
N ALA A 368 35.12 24.33 -27.40
CA ALA A 368 36.45 24.84 -27.72
C ALA A 368 37.59 23.84 -27.48
N CYS A 369 37.39 22.80 -26.66
CA CYS A 369 38.35 21.70 -26.48
C CYS A 369 38.20 20.60 -27.54
N VAL A 370 36.98 20.33 -28.01
CA VAL A 370 36.72 19.28 -29.02
C VAL A 370 37.16 19.72 -30.42
N ASP A 371 37.00 21.00 -30.77
CA ASP A 371 37.34 21.52 -32.11
C ASP A 371 38.85 21.75 -32.35
N VAL A 372 39.73 21.34 -31.43
CA VAL A 372 41.19 21.56 -31.51
C VAL A 372 41.95 20.28 -31.94
N HIS A 373 41.23 19.20 -32.21
CA HIS A 373 41.74 18.00 -32.88
C HIS A 373 41.11 17.85 -34.26
#